data_AF-A0A7X8EDS3-F1
#
_entry.id   AF-A0A7X8EDS3-F1
#
_cell.length_a   1.000
_cell.length_b   1.000
_cell.length_c   1.000
_cell.angle_alpha   90.00
_cell.angle_beta   90.00
_cell.angle_gamma   90.00
#
_symmetry.space_group_name_H-M   'P 1'
#
loop_
_entity.id
_entity.type
_entity.pdbx_description
1 polymer ?
#
loop_
_entity_poly.entity_id
_entity_poly.type
_entity_poly.pdbx_seq_one_letter_code
_entity_poly.pdbx_strand_id
1 'polypeptide(L)'
;MSCTEQPSSLLNIFAQRDSSPPVLLDMEMVTPTEACLRFDELVMIKKDAFTIEDNEIIDMGVWDELVTITFKHPLMPGTFSTLEGRVQDLGGNSMRFSIQLWAKNTRIPSLLINEFTTKGNENHPDRVEFAILKGGNLAGVTIEGTGDSYTFGDYEAASGDYVVVVFGKGTVENGFFFSKNQNGLATNNGYICVYATPEWNAELLDCVLYSTKEATTHSGFGSKTVAQKAEELAQGAHWNGSTAKDAIDISKATATRSVNRNNCTDTNRANDWYICATGNASFGATNSTNRHN
;
A
#
# COMPACT_ATOMS: atom_id res chain seq x y z
N MET A 1 19.68 -25.55 -72.61
CA MET A 1 19.53 -24.34 -71.79
C MET A 1 18.31 -24.53 -70.92
N SER A 2 18.49 -24.74 -69.62
CA SER A 2 17.39 -24.89 -68.66
C SER A 2 17.25 -23.56 -67.92
N CYS A 3 16.13 -22.86 -68.11
CA CYS A 3 15.76 -21.72 -67.26
C CYS A 3 15.23 -22.28 -65.95
N THR A 4 15.86 -21.92 -64.84
CA THR A 4 15.34 -22.18 -63.49
C THR A 4 14.78 -20.86 -62.98
N GLU A 5 13.45 -20.74 -62.88
CA GLU A 5 12.83 -19.62 -62.18
C GLU A 5 13.22 -19.70 -60.69
N GLN A 6 13.80 -18.63 -60.15
CA GLN A 6 13.96 -18.49 -58.72
C GLN A 6 12.58 -18.27 -58.08
N PRO A 7 12.23 -18.98 -57.00
CA PRO A 7 10.98 -18.76 -56.31
C PRO A 7 10.97 -17.35 -55.72
N SER A 8 9.89 -16.61 -55.95
CA SER A 8 9.67 -15.29 -55.36
C SER A 8 9.74 -15.39 -53.84
N SER A 9 10.70 -14.67 -53.23
CA SER A 9 10.77 -14.53 -51.79
C SER A 9 9.48 -13.87 -51.30
N LEU A 10 8.74 -14.55 -50.41
CA LEU A 10 7.60 -13.95 -49.71
C LEU A 10 8.09 -12.71 -48.98
N LEU A 11 7.70 -11.53 -49.46
CA LEU A 11 7.94 -10.27 -48.76
C LEU A 11 7.03 -10.26 -47.54
N ASN A 12 7.59 -10.51 -46.35
CA ASN A 12 6.85 -10.37 -45.11
C ASN A 12 6.65 -8.87 -44.82
N ILE A 13 5.61 -8.29 -45.42
CA ILE A 13 5.21 -6.89 -45.24
C ILE A 13 4.85 -6.53 -43.78
N PHE A 14 4.69 -7.52 -42.91
CA PHE A 14 4.43 -7.33 -41.48
C PHE A 14 5.71 -7.33 -40.63
N ALA A 15 6.85 -7.83 -41.15
CA ALA A 15 8.10 -7.89 -40.40
C ALA A 15 8.73 -6.51 -40.10
N GLN A 16 8.22 -5.45 -40.75
CA GLN A 16 8.71 -4.07 -40.58
C GLN A 16 7.73 -3.16 -39.84
N ARG A 17 6.60 -3.69 -39.34
CA ARG A 17 5.55 -2.88 -38.72
C ARG A 17 5.34 -3.32 -37.29
N ASP A 18 5.45 -2.37 -36.36
CA ASP A 18 5.10 -2.62 -34.97
C ASP A 18 3.63 -3.04 -34.88
N SER A 19 3.40 -4.12 -34.15
CA SER A 19 2.09 -4.73 -33.93
C SER A 19 1.74 -4.82 -32.44
N SER A 20 2.60 -4.26 -31.59
CA SER A 20 2.40 -4.18 -30.16
C SER A 20 1.42 -3.03 -29.88
N PRO A 21 0.36 -3.26 -29.10
CA PRO A 21 -0.46 -2.16 -28.62
C PRO A 21 0.28 -1.40 -27.51
N PRO A 22 -0.10 -0.14 -27.26
CA PRO A 22 0.37 0.59 -26.08
C PRO A 22 0.15 -0.19 -24.79
N VAL A 23 1.00 0.07 -23.80
CA VAL A 23 0.95 -0.50 -22.46
C VAL A 23 0.78 0.62 -21.44
N LEU A 24 -0.26 0.51 -20.61
CA LEU A 24 -0.43 1.40 -19.46
C LEU A 24 0.66 1.08 -18.43
N LEU A 25 1.57 2.02 -18.20
CA LEU A 25 2.67 1.90 -17.26
C LEU A 25 2.30 2.41 -15.86
N ASP A 26 1.50 3.47 -15.79
CA ASP A 26 1.19 4.12 -14.52
C ASP A 26 -0.15 4.87 -14.58
N MET A 27 -0.74 5.06 -13.41
CA MET A 27 -1.98 5.81 -13.23
C MET A 27 -1.99 6.46 -11.85
N GLU A 28 -2.40 7.73 -11.80
CA GLU A 28 -2.58 8.43 -10.53
C GLU A 28 -3.70 9.47 -10.61
N MET A 29 -4.32 9.76 -9.47
CA MET A 29 -5.09 10.99 -9.30
C MET A 29 -4.15 12.13 -8.93
N VAL A 30 -4.03 13.15 -9.79
CA VAL A 30 -3.21 14.34 -9.55
C VAL A 30 -3.92 15.30 -8.59
N THR A 31 -5.24 15.43 -8.77
CA THR A 31 -6.17 16.18 -7.91
C THR A 31 -7.44 15.34 -7.73
N PRO A 32 -8.39 15.74 -6.86
CA PRO A 32 -9.68 15.03 -6.77
C PRO A 32 -10.48 15.00 -8.08
N THR A 33 -10.21 15.91 -9.02
CA THR A 33 -10.92 16.02 -10.31
C THR A 33 -10.06 15.65 -11.52
N GLU A 34 -8.81 15.24 -11.33
CA GLU A 34 -7.87 15.04 -12.45
C GLU A 34 -7.06 13.76 -12.26
N ALA A 35 -7.11 12.88 -13.26
CA ALA A 35 -6.28 11.69 -13.37
C ALA A 35 -5.21 11.87 -14.45
N CYS A 36 -4.06 11.23 -14.24
CA CYS A 36 -3.00 11.11 -15.23
C CYS A 36 -2.71 9.63 -15.48
N LEU A 37 -2.65 9.24 -16.76
CA LEU A 37 -2.30 7.89 -17.21
C LEU A 37 -1.04 7.96 -18.05
N ARG A 38 -0.03 7.15 -17.73
CA ARG A 38 1.23 7.08 -18.49
C ARG A 38 1.31 5.79 -19.29
N PHE A 39 1.65 5.92 -20.56
CA PHE A 39 1.89 4.81 -21.46
C PHE A 39 3.38 4.66 -21.76
N ASP A 40 3.77 3.55 -22.39
CA ASP A 40 5.15 3.29 -22.83
C ASP A 40 5.50 3.91 -24.18
N GLU A 41 4.51 4.51 -24.85
CA GLU A 41 4.65 5.18 -26.13
C GLU A 41 3.57 6.26 -26.31
N LEU A 42 3.69 7.02 -27.41
CA LEU A 42 2.73 8.05 -27.78
C LEU A 42 1.37 7.45 -28.14
N VAL A 43 0.32 7.98 -27.50
CA VAL A 43 -1.05 7.54 -27.72
C VAL A 43 -1.94 8.62 -28.31
N MET A 44 -2.95 8.19 -29.06
CA MET A 44 -4.07 8.99 -29.54
C MET A 44 -5.34 8.56 -28.81
N ILE A 45 -6.12 9.55 -28.39
CA ILE A 45 -7.40 9.35 -27.70
C ILE A 45 -8.55 9.90 -28.53
N LYS A 46 -9.72 9.29 -28.38
CA LYS A 46 -10.99 9.86 -28.84
C LYS A 46 -11.81 10.25 -27.62
N LYS A 47 -12.52 11.37 -27.70
CA LYS A 47 -13.26 11.93 -26.56
C LYS A 47 -14.37 10.98 -26.05
N ASP A 48 -14.93 10.16 -26.93
CA ASP A 48 -15.97 9.16 -26.64
C ASP A 48 -15.42 7.77 -26.30
N ALA A 49 -14.10 7.60 -26.26
CA ALA A 49 -13.46 6.32 -26.01
C ALA A 49 -13.25 6.01 -24.51
N PHE A 50 -13.67 6.91 -23.63
CA PHE A 50 -13.48 6.82 -22.19
C PHE A 50 -14.79 7.02 -21.44
N THR A 51 -14.96 6.29 -20.35
CA THR A 51 -16.12 6.38 -19.46
C THR A 51 -15.67 6.17 -18.02
N ILE A 52 -16.32 6.86 -17.09
CA ILE A 52 -16.05 6.79 -15.65
C ILE A 52 -17.34 6.49 -14.90
N GLU A 53 -17.29 5.57 -13.93
CA GLU A 53 -18.40 5.24 -13.05
C GLU A 53 -18.81 6.43 -12.17
N ASP A 54 -20.12 6.67 -12.04
CA ASP A 54 -20.73 7.71 -11.20
C ASP A 54 -20.18 9.14 -11.38
N ASN A 55 -19.59 9.45 -12.55
CA ASN A 55 -19.06 10.76 -12.88
C ASN A 55 -19.12 11.04 -14.40
N GLU A 56 -18.65 12.21 -14.82
CA GLU A 56 -18.56 12.61 -16.23
C GLU A 56 -17.16 13.13 -16.55
N ILE A 57 -16.63 12.82 -17.73
CA ILE A 57 -15.37 13.38 -18.23
C ILE A 57 -15.67 14.69 -18.98
N ILE A 58 -15.13 15.81 -18.51
CA ILE A 58 -15.35 17.13 -19.11
C ILE A 58 -14.24 17.52 -20.08
N ASP A 59 -13.01 17.07 -19.82
CA ASP A 59 -11.86 17.34 -20.66
C ASP A 59 -10.85 16.18 -20.66
N MET A 60 -10.12 16.07 -21.77
CA MET A 60 -9.06 15.09 -21.96
C MET A 60 -7.94 15.68 -22.82
N GLY A 61 -6.70 15.51 -22.38
CA GLY A 61 -5.51 15.94 -23.09
C GLY A 61 -4.53 14.80 -23.29
N VAL A 62 -3.75 14.89 -24.37
CA VAL A 62 -2.53 14.09 -24.52
C VAL A 62 -1.36 15.04 -24.59
N TRP A 63 -0.33 14.76 -23.80
CA TRP A 63 0.97 15.39 -23.94
C TRP A 63 2.05 14.33 -23.77
N ASP A 64 2.82 14.10 -24.84
CA ASP A 64 3.79 13.00 -24.89
C ASP A 64 3.12 11.63 -24.63
N GLU A 65 3.64 10.84 -23.71
CA GLU A 65 3.12 9.52 -23.32
C GLU A 65 2.03 9.62 -22.22
N LEU A 66 1.60 10.84 -21.87
CA LEU A 66 0.63 11.10 -20.79
C LEU A 66 -0.75 11.46 -21.34
N VAL A 67 -1.76 10.81 -20.77
CA VAL A 67 -3.17 11.18 -20.95
C VAL A 67 -3.68 11.79 -19.66
N THR A 68 -4.11 13.05 -19.71
CA THR A 68 -4.76 13.75 -18.60
C THR A 68 -6.26 13.74 -18.80
N ILE A 69 -7.01 13.41 -17.74
CA ILE A 69 -8.47 13.30 -17.77
C ILE A 69 -9.03 14.16 -16.65
N THR A 70 -9.91 15.10 -16.99
CA THR A 70 -10.61 15.95 -16.03
C THR A 70 -12.06 15.51 -15.86
N PHE A 71 -12.46 15.28 -14.63
CA PHE A 71 -13.81 14.91 -14.24
C PHE A 71 -14.67 16.11 -13.85
N LYS A 72 -15.97 16.01 -14.07
CA LYS A 72 -16.96 17.05 -13.74
C LYS A 72 -17.06 17.28 -12.24
N HIS A 73 -17.03 16.20 -11.47
CA HIS A 73 -17.11 16.21 -10.02
C HIS A 73 -15.86 15.59 -9.42
N PRO A 74 -15.42 16.03 -8.22
CA PRO A 74 -14.31 15.38 -7.54
C PRO A 74 -14.69 13.93 -7.20
N LEU A 75 -13.77 12.99 -7.40
CA LEU A 75 -13.90 11.64 -6.88
C LEU A 75 -13.88 11.71 -5.35
N MET A 76 -14.73 10.91 -4.70
CA MET A 76 -14.84 10.92 -3.24
C MET A 76 -13.68 10.13 -2.61
N PRO A 77 -12.90 10.72 -1.69
CA PRO A 77 -11.91 10.00 -0.90
C PRO A 77 -12.50 8.75 -0.23
N GLY A 78 -11.74 7.66 -0.22
CA GLY A 78 -12.20 6.42 0.41
C GLY A 78 -12.98 5.49 -0.52
N THR A 79 -13.15 5.85 -1.80
CA THR A 79 -13.89 5.07 -2.79
C THR A 79 -13.09 4.91 -4.08
N PHE A 80 -13.27 3.75 -4.74
CA PHE A 80 -12.77 3.53 -6.10
C PHE A 80 -13.84 3.94 -7.12
N SER A 81 -13.39 4.45 -8.26
CA SER A 81 -14.24 4.65 -9.44
C SER A 81 -13.62 3.95 -10.64
N THR A 82 -14.41 3.16 -11.35
CA THR A 82 -13.94 2.42 -12.52
C THR A 82 -13.81 3.34 -13.74
N LEU A 83 -12.59 3.53 -14.23
CA LEU A 83 -12.32 4.18 -15.51
C LEU A 83 -12.12 3.12 -16.59
N GLU A 84 -12.93 3.18 -17.64
CA GLU A 84 -12.72 2.39 -18.85
C GLU A 84 -12.26 3.29 -19.99
N GLY A 85 -11.32 2.79 -20.79
CA GLY A 85 -10.71 3.59 -21.84
C GLY A 85 -10.24 2.76 -23.02
N ARG A 86 -10.10 3.43 -24.16
CA ARG A 86 -9.40 2.91 -25.33
C ARG A 86 -8.41 3.95 -25.83
N VAL A 87 -7.16 3.51 -25.99
CA VAL A 87 -6.11 4.30 -26.64
C VAL A 87 -5.61 3.58 -27.89
N GLN A 88 -4.98 4.33 -28.78
CA GLN A 88 -4.37 3.82 -30.01
C GLN A 88 -2.99 4.46 -30.20
N ASP A 89 -1.98 3.70 -30.60
CA ASP A 89 -0.69 4.28 -31.00
C ASP A 89 -0.77 5.03 -32.35
N LEU A 90 0.36 5.57 -32.80
CA LEU A 90 0.51 6.15 -34.14
C LEU A 90 0.49 5.10 -35.26
N GLY A 91 0.78 3.83 -34.94
CA GLY A 91 0.80 2.69 -35.86
C GLY A 91 -0.57 2.14 -36.25
N GLY A 92 -1.61 2.42 -35.45
CA GLY A 92 -2.95 1.86 -35.56
C GLY A 92 -3.30 0.81 -34.49
N ASN A 93 -2.34 0.34 -33.69
CA ASN A 93 -2.54 -0.65 -32.65
C ASN A 93 -3.33 -0.03 -31.49
N SER A 94 -4.29 -0.76 -30.94
CA SER A 94 -5.17 -0.25 -29.88
C SER A 94 -5.16 -1.16 -28.68
N MET A 95 -5.28 -0.55 -27.48
CA MET A 95 -5.62 -1.27 -26.25
C MET A 95 -6.94 -0.76 -25.68
N ARG A 96 -7.67 -1.64 -25.00
CA ARG A 96 -8.76 -1.28 -24.08
C ARG A 96 -8.34 -1.66 -22.67
N PHE A 97 -8.73 -0.85 -21.71
CA PHE A 97 -8.46 -1.12 -20.30
C PHE A 97 -9.67 -0.77 -19.43
N SER A 98 -9.69 -1.35 -18.24
CA SER A 98 -10.60 -1.03 -17.15
C SER A 98 -9.73 -0.98 -15.89
N ILE A 99 -9.66 0.19 -15.27
CA ILE A 99 -8.79 0.47 -14.12
C ILE A 99 -9.58 1.13 -13.00
N GLN A 100 -9.12 0.97 -11.76
CA GLN A 100 -9.75 1.55 -10.58
C GLN A 100 -8.99 2.81 -10.18
N LEU A 101 -9.63 3.97 -10.28
CA LEU A 101 -9.08 5.24 -9.78
C LEU A 101 -9.43 5.40 -8.31
N TRP A 102 -8.43 5.77 -7.49
CA TRP A 102 -8.64 6.12 -6.10
C TRP A 102 -8.53 7.63 -5.92
N ALA A 103 -9.56 8.26 -5.37
CA ALA A 103 -9.55 9.70 -5.14
C ALA A 103 -8.35 10.14 -4.29
N LYS A 104 -7.62 11.16 -4.75
CA LYS A 104 -6.45 11.68 -4.03
C LYS A 104 -6.86 12.32 -2.71
N ASN A 105 -6.41 11.72 -1.60
CA ASN A 105 -6.52 12.34 -0.29
C ASN A 105 -5.33 13.29 -0.05
N THR A 106 -5.59 14.59 -0.06
CA THR A 106 -4.57 15.63 0.19
C THR A 106 -4.43 16.03 1.65
N ARG A 107 -5.20 15.38 2.55
CA ARG A 107 -5.24 15.67 3.99
C ARG A 107 -4.80 14.49 4.84
N ILE A 108 -3.95 13.61 4.32
CA ILE A 108 -3.42 12.47 5.08
C ILE A 108 -2.75 13.00 6.37
N PRO A 109 -3.15 12.50 7.56
CA PRO A 109 -2.57 12.93 8.82
C PRO A 109 -1.10 12.49 8.93
N SER A 110 -0.32 13.22 9.72
CA SER A 110 0.97 12.70 10.16
C SER A 110 0.70 11.70 11.28
N LEU A 111 1.12 10.45 11.07
CA LEU A 111 0.84 9.34 11.98
C LEU A 111 2.07 8.45 12.12
N LEU A 112 2.12 7.70 13.23
CA LEU A 112 3.09 6.62 13.44
C LEU A 112 2.36 5.39 14.01
N ILE A 113 2.75 4.19 13.61
CA ILE A 113 2.47 2.95 14.33
C ILE A 113 2.96 3.13 15.76
N ASN A 114 2.08 2.99 16.74
CA ASN A 114 2.35 3.34 18.13
C ASN A 114 2.36 2.11 19.06
N GLU A 115 1.44 1.18 18.87
CA GLU A 115 1.33 -0.04 19.68
C GLU A 115 0.85 -1.21 18.80
N PHE A 116 1.40 -2.42 19.00
CA PHE A 116 0.89 -3.60 18.30
C PHE A 116 1.04 -4.92 19.08
N THR A 117 0.24 -5.92 18.70
CA THR A 117 0.32 -7.31 19.18
C THR A 117 0.25 -8.30 18.02
N THR A 118 1.08 -9.34 18.06
CA THR A 118 1.14 -10.41 17.04
C THR A 118 0.83 -11.82 17.58
N LYS A 119 0.57 -11.93 18.88
CA LYS A 119 0.31 -13.20 19.59
C LYS A 119 -1.00 -13.13 20.36
N GLY A 120 -1.99 -12.49 19.75
CA GLY A 120 -3.31 -12.27 20.31
C GLY A 120 -4.10 -13.56 20.53
N ASN A 121 -5.21 -13.42 21.22
CA ASN A 121 -6.19 -14.47 21.47
C ASN A 121 -7.61 -13.87 21.43
N GLU A 122 -8.64 -14.68 21.70
CA GLU A 122 -10.05 -14.24 21.63
C GLU A 122 -10.39 -13.05 22.54
N ASN A 123 -9.69 -12.89 23.65
CA ASN A 123 -9.89 -11.77 24.60
C ASN A 123 -9.04 -10.55 24.26
N HIS A 124 -7.93 -10.76 23.55
CA HIS A 124 -6.95 -9.75 23.21
C HIS A 124 -6.41 -10.04 21.80
N PRO A 125 -7.20 -9.75 20.75
CA PRO A 125 -6.80 -10.08 19.39
C PRO A 125 -5.58 -9.26 18.94
N ASP A 126 -4.96 -9.71 17.85
CA ASP A 126 -3.93 -8.92 17.17
C ASP A 126 -4.49 -7.56 16.76
N ARG A 127 -3.73 -6.52 17.09
CA ARG A 127 -4.12 -5.13 16.92
C ARG A 127 -2.89 -4.33 16.52
N VAL A 128 -3.13 -3.29 15.74
CA VAL A 128 -2.15 -2.25 15.43
C VAL A 128 -2.81 -0.91 15.70
N GLU A 129 -2.13 -0.06 16.43
CA GLU A 129 -2.54 1.30 16.73
C GLU A 129 -1.64 2.30 16.02
N PHE A 130 -2.24 3.42 15.61
CA PHE A 130 -1.55 4.62 15.17
C PHE A 130 -1.75 5.76 16.16
N ALA A 131 -0.68 6.50 16.46
CA ALA A 131 -0.77 7.79 17.11
C ALA A 131 -0.83 8.89 16.03
N ILE A 132 -1.84 9.76 16.11
CA ILE A 132 -2.04 10.85 15.16
C ILE A 132 -1.29 12.09 15.66
N LEU A 133 -0.15 12.38 15.06
CA LEU A 133 0.71 13.52 15.44
C LEU A 133 0.10 14.83 14.95
N LYS A 134 -0.39 14.85 13.71
CA LYS A 134 -1.11 15.99 13.12
C LYS A 134 -2.40 15.49 12.49
N GLY A 135 -3.51 16.14 12.84
CA GLY A 135 -4.83 15.77 12.35
C GLY A 135 -4.98 15.88 10.84
N GLY A 136 -5.96 15.15 10.32
CA GLY A 136 -6.20 14.95 8.90
C GLY A 136 -7.30 13.93 8.65
N ASN A 137 -7.39 13.44 7.42
CA ASN A 137 -8.35 12.44 7.00
C ASN A 137 -7.62 11.14 6.61
N LEU A 138 -8.07 9.99 7.11
CA LEU A 138 -7.43 8.69 6.85
C LEU A 138 -7.86 8.03 5.54
N ALA A 139 -8.78 8.60 4.76
CA ALA A 139 -9.26 7.98 3.52
C ALA A 139 -8.12 7.52 2.60
N GLY A 140 -8.10 6.22 2.29
CA GLY A 140 -7.06 5.60 1.45
C GLY A 140 -5.83 5.12 2.18
N VAL A 141 -5.57 5.62 3.39
CA VAL A 141 -4.47 5.11 4.21
C VAL A 141 -4.66 3.61 4.36
N THR A 142 -3.62 2.87 4.02
CA THR A 142 -3.69 1.41 3.94
C THR A 142 -2.63 0.81 4.83
N ILE A 143 -3.06 0.03 5.81
CA ILE A 143 -2.17 -0.80 6.61
C ILE A 143 -2.05 -2.19 5.99
N GLU A 144 -0.83 -2.64 5.78
CA GLU A 144 -0.47 -3.96 5.30
C GLU A 144 0.28 -4.70 6.41
N GLY A 145 -0.29 -5.83 6.86
CA GLY A 145 0.41 -6.83 7.66
C GLY A 145 0.73 -8.07 6.82
N THR A 146 1.51 -8.99 7.36
CA THR A 146 1.82 -10.26 6.68
C THR A 146 0.54 -11.10 6.50
N GLY A 147 -0.10 -11.00 5.33
CA GLY A 147 -1.25 -11.82 4.94
C GLY A 147 -2.64 -11.20 5.16
N ASP A 148 -2.71 -9.95 5.63
CA ASP A 148 -3.97 -9.22 5.77
C ASP A 148 -3.75 -7.70 5.70
N SER A 149 -4.80 -6.95 5.41
CA SER A 149 -4.72 -5.50 5.25
C SER A 149 -6.01 -4.79 5.63
N TYR A 150 -5.93 -3.48 5.79
CA TYR A 150 -7.09 -2.60 5.95
C TYR A 150 -6.84 -1.28 5.23
N THR A 151 -7.85 -0.82 4.47
CA THR A 151 -7.86 0.51 3.85
C THR A 151 -8.95 1.33 4.50
N PHE A 152 -8.59 2.48 5.04
CA PHE A 152 -9.52 3.40 5.69
C PHE A 152 -10.46 4.04 4.65
N GLY A 153 -11.74 4.12 5.00
CA GLY A 153 -12.71 5.00 4.32
C GLY A 153 -12.58 6.44 4.80
N ASP A 154 -13.60 7.27 4.52
CA ASP A 154 -13.65 8.64 4.99
C ASP A 154 -13.73 8.70 6.53
N TYR A 155 -12.62 9.12 7.15
CA TYR A 155 -12.49 9.22 8.60
C TYR A 155 -11.58 10.39 8.98
N GLU A 156 -12.15 11.39 9.67
CA GLU A 156 -11.39 12.51 10.24
C GLU A 156 -10.73 12.09 11.55
N ALA A 157 -9.42 12.26 11.63
CA ALA A 157 -8.62 12.00 12.81
C ALA A 157 -8.02 13.31 13.34
N ALA A 158 -8.19 13.57 14.64
CA ALA A 158 -7.64 14.75 15.30
C ALA A 158 -6.20 14.49 15.78
N SER A 159 -5.44 15.58 15.95
CA SER A 159 -4.11 15.50 16.58
C SER A 159 -4.24 15.03 18.03
N GLY A 160 -3.44 14.03 18.42
CA GLY A 160 -3.51 13.36 19.71
C GLY A 160 -4.42 12.14 19.76
N ASP A 161 -5.15 11.83 18.68
CA ASP A 161 -5.99 10.63 18.61
C ASP A 161 -5.14 9.36 18.48
N TYR A 162 -5.74 8.26 18.93
CA TYR A 162 -5.23 6.91 18.75
C TYR A 162 -6.23 6.09 17.94
N VAL A 163 -5.81 5.57 16.79
CA VAL A 163 -6.67 4.81 15.88
C VAL A 163 -6.21 3.37 15.84
N VAL A 164 -7.12 2.43 16.09
CA VAL A 164 -6.79 1.00 16.23
C VAL A 164 -7.45 0.17 15.13
N VAL A 165 -6.64 -0.69 14.49
CA VAL A 165 -7.07 -1.72 13.54
C VAL A 165 -6.84 -3.09 14.13
N VAL A 166 -7.88 -3.90 14.14
CA VAL A 166 -7.91 -5.26 14.71
C VAL A 166 -7.71 -6.27 13.59
N PHE A 167 -6.64 -7.05 13.71
CA PHE A 167 -6.26 -8.09 12.76
C PHE A 167 -6.70 -9.49 13.18
N GLY A 168 -6.92 -9.75 14.46
CA GLY A 168 -7.38 -11.05 14.95
C GLY A 168 -8.88 -11.10 15.20
N LYS A 169 -9.48 -12.30 15.15
CA LYS A 169 -10.83 -12.51 15.69
C LYS A 169 -10.80 -12.40 17.21
N GLY A 170 -11.79 -11.73 17.79
CA GLY A 170 -11.92 -11.59 19.23
C GLY A 170 -12.85 -10.47 19.65
N THR A 171 -12.98 -10.30 20.96
CA THR A 171 -13.75 -9.20 21.54
C THR A 171 -12.88 -7.95 21.61
N VAL A 172 -13.41 -6.82 21.14
CA VAL A 172 -12.73 -5.53 21.16
C VAL A 172 -13.69 -4.41 21.55
N GLU A 173 -13.11 -3.26 21.88
CA GLU A 173 -13.84 -2.04 22.20
C GLU A 173 -14.57 -1.48 20.96
N ASN A 174 -15.65 -0.73 21.20
CA ASN A 174 -16.36 -0.05 20.13
C ASN A 174 -15.50 1.06 19.53
N GLY A 175 -15.56 1.23 18.21
CA GLY A 175 -14.83 2.28 17.48
C GLY A 175 -13.51 1.82 16.87
N PHE A 176 -13.10 0.56 17.11
CA PHE A 176 -11.95 -0.01 16.39
C PHE A 176 -12.35 -0.46 14.99
N PHE A 177 -11.38 -0.39 14.09
CA PHE A 177 -11.50 -0.89 12.72
C PHE A 177 -11.08 -2.35 12.64
N PHE A 178 -11.54 -3.06 11.61
CA PHE A 178 -11.26 -4.48 11.44
C PHE A 178 -10.59 -4.71 10.10
N SER A 179 -9.48 -5.45 10.11
CA SER A 179 -8.81 -5.87 8.89
C SER A 179 -9.74 -6.71 8.02
N LYS A 180 -9.40 -6.79 6.74
CA LYS A 180 -10.25 -7.41 5.72
C LYS A 180 -10.61 -8.85 6.03
N ASN A 181 -9.64 -9.65 6.49
CA ASN A 181 -9.84 -11.09 6.68
C ASN A 181 -9.83 -11.53 8.15
N GLN A 182 -9.37 -10.68 9.06
CA GLN A 182 -9.15 -10.98 10.47
C GLN A 182 -8.31 -12.27 10.71
N ASN A 183 -7.25 -12.46 9.92
CA ASN A 183 -6.40 -13.66 9.97
C ASN A 183 -5.33 -13.63 11.07
N GLY A 184 -5.21 -12.53 11.81
CA GLY A 184 -4.09 -12.22 12.68
C GLY A 184 -2.89 -11.66 11.90
N LEU A 185 -1.88 -11.26 12.65
CA LEU A 185 -0.57 -10.90 12.11
C LEU A 185 0.37 -12.12 12.15
N ALA A 186 1.52 -12.03 11.48
CA ALA A 186 2.52 -13.07 11.59
C ALA A 186 3.05 -13.16 13.04
N THR A 187 2.98 -14.35 13.64
CA THR A 187 3.21 -14.50 15.09
C THR A 187 4.64 -14.23 15.52
N ASN A 188 5.61 -14.70 14.73
CA ASN A 188 7.02 -14.72 15.13
C ASN A 188 7.89 -13.71 14.38
N ASN A 189 7.72 -13.64 13.06
CA ASN A 189 8.55 -12.82 12.17
C ASN A 189 7.65 -12.19 11.12
N GLY A 190 7.72 -10.87 10.96
CA GLY A 190 6.86 -10.18 10.01
C GLY A 190 7.13 -8.68 9.97
N TYR A 191 6.24 -8.00 9.26
CA TYR A 191 6.24 -6.57 9.11
C TYR A 191 4.82 -6.01 9.25
N ILE A 192 4.74 -4.72 9.53
CA ILE A 192 3.54 -3.91 9.35
C ILE A 192 3.98 -2.65 8.62
N CYS A 193 3.30 -2.31 7.53
CA CYS A 193 3.57 -1.12 6.72
C CYS A 193 2.30 -0.28 6.61
N VAL A 194 2.44 1.04 6.60
CA VAL A 194 1.34 1.98 6.39
C VAL A 194 1.63 2.80 5.15
N TYR A 195 0.71 2.76 4.20
CA TYR A 195 0.80 3.44 2.92
C TYR A 195 -0.23 4.56 2.83
N ALA A 196 0.10 5.61 2.08
CA ALA A 196 -0.77 6.77 1.86
C ALA A 196 -2.08 6.41 1.12
N THR A 197 -2.01 5.45 0.20
CA THR A 197 -3.12 5.00 -0.66
C THR A 197 -3.06 3.47 -0.81
N PRO A 198 -4.11 2.80 -1.32
CA PRO A 198 -4.06 1.37 -1.65
C PRO A 198 -3.35 1.08 -2.98
N GLU A 199 -2.76 2.08 -3.63
CA GLU A 199 -2.07 1.94 -4.92
C GLU A 199 -0.72 1.23 -4.75
N TRP A 200 -0.28 0.54 -5.79
CA TRP A 200 0.92 -0.32 -5.73
C TRP A 200 2.24 0.46 -5.56
N ASN A 201 2.27 1.73 -5.96
CA ASN A 201 3.39 2.66 -5.85
C ASN A 201 3.21 3.68 -4.71
N ALA A 202 2.26 3.44 -3.80
CA ALA A 202 1.91 4.37 -2.74
C ALA A 202 3.11 4.72 -1.84
N GLU A 203 3.16 5.98 -1.41
CA GLU A 203 4.13 6.46 -0.43
C GLU A 203 3.98 5.65 0.87
N LEU A 204 5.11 5.13 1.37
CA LEU A 204 5.18 4.48 2.67
C LEU A 204 5.31 5.55 3.77
N LEU A 205 4.30 5.64 4.63
CA LEU A 205 4.21 6.61 5.72
C LEU A 205 5.00 6.17 6.94
N ASP A 206 4.90 4.89 7.32
CA ASP A 206 5.58 4.30 8.46
C ASP A 206 5.64 2.77 8.33
N CYS A 207 6.60 2.14 8.99
CA CYS A 207 6.70 0.68 9.02
C CYS A 207 7.41 0.16 10.26
N VAL A 208 7.18 -1.13 10.54
CA VAL A 208 7.95 -1.89 11.53
C VAL A 208 8.33 -3.26 11.02
N LEU A 209 9.51 -3.70 11.43
CA LEU A 209 9.96 -5.09 11.30
C LEU A 209 10.07 -5.71 12.69
N TYR A 210 9.57 -6.93 12.86
CA TYR A 210 9.65 -7.66 14.13
C TYR A 210 10.09 -9.11 13.94
N SER A 211 10.73 -9.67 14.97
CA SER A 211 11.23 -11.04 14.97
C SER A 211 11.36 -11.62 16.39
N THR A 212 11.18 -12.93 16.54
CA THR A 212 11.60 -13.66 17.76
C THR A 212 13.11 -13.97 17.79
N LYS A 213 13.82 -13.70 16.68
CA LYS A 213 15.25 -13.95 16.47
C LYS A 213 15.68 -15.43 16.56
N GLU A 214 14.72 -16.34 16.45
CA GLU A 214 14.95 -17.78 16.54
C GLU A 214 15.34 -18.41 15.19
N ALA A 215 14.83 -17.87 14.09
CA ALA A 215 15.09 -18.42 12.76
C ALA A 215 16.49 -18.05 12.26
N THR A 216 17.08 -18.95 11.45
CA THR A 216 18.44 -18.79 10.91
C THR A 216 18.47 -18.66 9.39
N THR A 217 17.36 -18.97 8.71
CA THR A 217 17.22 -18.84 7.25
C THR A 217 16.61 -17.49 6.87
N HIS A 218 16.76 -17.09 5.60
CA HIS A 218 16.19 -15.85 5.05
C HIS A 218 16.52 -14.62 5.90
N SER A 219 17.81 -14.34 6.08
CA SER A 219 18.31 -13.22 6.91
C SER A 219 17.80 -13.24 8.37
N GLY A 220 17.45 -14.44 8.86
CA GLY A 220 16.96 -14.68 10.22
C GLY A 220 15.44 -14.58 10.39
N PHE A 221 14.67 -14.34 9.32
CA PHE A 221 13.21 -14.25 9.38
C PHE A 221 12.50 -15.59 9.16
N GLY A 222 13.17 -16.60 8.61
CA GLY A 222 12.56 -17.90 8.30
C GLY A 222 11.59 -17.88 7.12
N SER A 223 11.26 -16.70 6.57
CA SER A 223 10.36 -16.52 5.43
C SER A 223 11.03 -15.68 4.36
N LYS A 224 11.01 -16.17 3.11
CA LYS A 224 11.52 -15.42 1.94
C LYS A 224 10.78 -14.10 1.77
N THR A 225 9.45 -14.09 1.92
CA THR A 225 8.61 -12.90 1.76
C THR A 225 8.96 -11.81 2.76
N VAL A 226 9.16 -12.17 4.03
CA VAL A 226 9.53 -11.19 5.07
C VAL A 226 10.95 -10.66 4.84
N ALA A 227 11.88 -11.53 4.44
CA ALA A 227 13.25 -11.09 4.13
C ALA A 227 13.31 -10.15 2.91
N GLN A 228 12.49 -10.39 1.88
CA GLN A 228 12.38 -9.49 0.73
C GLN A 228 11.82 -8.13 1.12
N LYS A 229 10.71 -8.09 1.88
CA LYS A 229 10.17 -6.82 2.39
C LYS A 229 11.19 -6.09 3.28
N ALA A 230 11.93 -6.79 4.14
CA ALA A 230 12.96 -6.18 4.97
C ALA A 230 14.09 -5.54 4.15
N GLU A 231 14.50 -6.18 3.05
CA GLU A 231 15.45 -5.63 2.08
C GLU A 231 14.90 -4.36 1.40
N GLU A 232 13.64 -4.40 0.93
CA GLU A 232 12.95 -3.27 0.31
C GLU A 232 12.88 -2.05 1.25
N LEU A 233 12.48 -2.27 2.52
CA LEU A 233 12.40 -1.22 3.53
C LEU A 233 13.77 -0.60 3.84
N ALA A 234 14.82 -1.41 3.87
CA ALA A 234 16.18 -0.93 4.07
C ALA A 234 16.70 -0.11 2.87
N GLN A 235 16.44 -0.58 1.65
CA GLN A 235 16.82 0.14 0.42
C GLN A 235 16.09 1.47 0.28
N GLY A 236 14.81 1.53 0.69
CA GLY A 236 14.03 2.77 0.76
C GLY A 236 14.34 3.68 1.95
N ALA A 237 15.31 3.32 2.81
CA ALA A 237 15.65 4.03 4.04
C ALA A 237 14.49 4.17 5.05
N HIS A 238 13.46 3.34 4.94
CA HIS A 238 12.30 3.31 5.84
C HIS A 238 12.56 2.46 7.09
N TRP A 239 13.49 1.50 7.03
CA TRP A 239 13.99 0.77 8.20
C TRP A 239 15.51 0.64 8.18
N ASN A 240 16.17 0.87 9.30
CA ASN A 240 17.63 0.78 9.42
C ASN A 240 18.09 -0.65 9.66
N GLY A 241 18.13 -1.44 8.59
CA GLY A 241 18.65 -2.82 8.56
C GLY A 241 17.71 -3.78 7.85
N SER A 242 18.24 -4.87 7.30
CA SER A 242 17.47 -5.83 6.50
C SER A 242 17.45 -7.23 7.09
N THR A 243 17.93 -7.40 8.32
CA THR A 243 18.03 -8.71 8.99
C THR A 243 17.16 -8.77 10.24
N ALA A 244 16.83 -9.97 10.70
CA ALA A 244 16.08 -10.18 11.93
C ALA A 244 16.79 -9.64 13.20
N LYS A 245 18.11 -9.39 13.14
CA LYS A 245 18.85 -8.76 14.22
C LYS A 245 18.52 -7.27 14.36
N ASP A 246 18.13 -6.63 13.26
CA ASP A 246 17.78 -5.21 13.17
C ASP A 246 16.28 -4.97 13.43
N ALA A 247 15.48 -6.05 13.49
CA ALA A 247 14.06 -6.03 13.79
C ALA A 247 13.78 -5.93 15.29
N ILE A 248 12.58 -5.47 15.64
CA ILE A 248 12.09 -5.43 17.03
C ILE A 248 12.03 -6.85 17.59
N ASP A 249 12.64 -7.05 18.75
CA ASP A 249 12.62 -8.34 19.45
C ASP A 249 11.27 -8.55 20.11
N ILE A 250 10.48 -9.49 19.58
CA ILE A 250 9.15 -9.82 20.11
C ILE A 250 9.11 -11.19 20.79
N SER A 251 10.27 -11.74 21.17
CA SER A 251 10.36 -13.02 21.87
C SER A 251 9.54 -13.04 23.17
N LYS A 252 9.44 -11.90 23.86
CA LYS A 252 8.67 -11.74 25.10
C LYS A 252 7.25 -11.20 24.93
N ALA A 253 6.84 -10.85 23.71
CA ALA A 253 5.50 -10.36 23.42
C ALA A 253 4.48 -11.48 23.59
N THR A 254 3.28 -11.12 24.05
CA THR A 254 2.13 -12.02 24.27
C THR A 254 0.85 -11.23 24.01
N ALA A 255 -0.31 -11.90 24.06
CA ALA A 255 -1.63 -11.24 23.94
C ALA A 255 -1.83 -10.06 24.93
N THR A 256 -1.15 -10.06 26.08
CA THR A 256 -1.24 -9.01 27.11
C THR A 256 0.06 -8.22 27.30
N ARG A 257 1.06 -8.46 26.45
CA ARG A 257 2.34 -7.74 26.42
C ARG A 257 2.54 -7.24 24.99
N SER A 258 2.02 -6.06 24.71
CA SER A 258 2.13 -5.38 23.43
C SER A 258 3.52 -4.76 23.24
N VAL A 259 3.82 -4.49 21.99
CA VAL A 259 5.05 -3.81 21.56
C VAL A 259 4.68 -2.34 21.36
N ASN A 260 5.38 -1.45 22.07
CA ASN A 260 5.04 -0.03 22.18
C ASN A 260 6.19 0.82 21.67
N ARG A 261 5.88 1.86 20.89
CA ARG A 261 6.83 2.89 20.48
C ARG A 261 7.09 3.83 21.65
N ASN A 262 8.34 4.21 21.85
CA ASN A 262 8.78 5.04 22.95
C ASN A 262 8.61 6.53 22.62
N ASN A 263 7.61 7.17 23.22
CA ASN A 263 7.34 8.61 23.10
C ASN A 263 7.21 9.10 21.64
N CYS A 264 6.60 8.30 20.75
CA CYS A 264 6.48 8.62 19.33
C CYS A 264 7.82 8.99 18.65
N THR A 265 8.94 8.46 19.18
CA THR A 265 10.26 8.63 18.56
C THR A 265 10.36 7.71 17.35
N ASP A 266 10.92 8.23 16.25
CA ASP A 266 11.20 7.43 15.06
C ASP A 266 12.64 7.62 14.59
N THR A 267 13.46 6.61 14.78
CA THR A 267 14.81 6.51 14.23
C THR A 267 14.91 5.39 13.20
N ASN A 268 13.76 4.87 12.74
CA ASN A 268 13.63 3.72 11.84
C ASN A 268 14.33 2.47 12.41
N ARG A 269 14.35 2.29 13.74
CA ARG A 269 15.12 1.21 14.41
C ARG A 269 14.30 0.49 15.48
N ALA A 270 14.72 -0.75 15.76
CA ALA A 270 14.18 -1.53 16.87
C ALA A 270 14.30 -0.84 18.25
N ASN A 271 15.27 0.06 18.43
CA ASN A 271 15.49 0.78 19.70
C ASN A 271 14.39 1.80 20.03
N ASP A 272 13.55 2.15 19.07
CA ASP A 272 12.38 3.00 19.30
C ASP A 272 11.29 2.26 20.07
N TRP A 273 11.43 0.95 20.27
CA TRP A 273 10.36 0.07 20.75
C TRP A 273 10.71 -0.65 22.05
N TYR A 274 9.67 -0.97 22.82
CA TYR A 274 9.77 -1.80 24.01
C TYR A 274 8.53 -2.68 24.18
N ILE A 275 8.64 -3.75 24.96
CA ILE A 275 7.49 -4.59 25.32
C ILE A 275 6.92 -4.09 26.65
N CYS A 276 5.61 -3.87 26.72
CA CYS A 276 4.97 -3.49 27.98
C CYS A 276 4.87 -4.67 28.95
N ALA A 277 4.73 -4.36 30.24
CA ALA A 277 4.43 -5.34 31.26
C ALA A 277 3.10 -6.05 30.99
N THR A 278 2.91 -7.24 31.58
CA THR A 278 1.66 -8.01 31.44
C THR A 278 0.46 -7.17 31.84
N GLY A 279 -0.58 -7.15 30.99
CA GLY A 279 -1.85 -6.45 31.26
C GLY A 279 -1.75 -4.92 31.16
N ASN A 280 -0.67 -4.39 30.59
CA ASN A 280 -0.44 -2.96 30.42
C ASN A 280 -0.51 -2.52 28.95
N ALA A 281 -1.17 -3.30 28.08
CA ALA A 281 -1.51 -2.84 26.73
C ALA A 281 -2.45 -1.62 26.83
N SER A 282 -2.26 -0.64 25.96
CA SER A 282 -2.80 0.72 26.10
C SER A 282 -3.55 1.20 24.86
N PHE A 283 -3.97 0.28 23.98
CA PHE A 283 -4.79 0.56 22.80
C PHE A 283 -5.93 1.56 23.08
N GLY A 284 -6.02 2.61 22.27
CA GLY A 284 -6.94 3.74 22.39
C GLY A 284 -6.42 4.89 23.28
N ALA A 285 -5.21 4.79 23.84
CA ALA A 285 -4.68 5.75 24.79
C ALA A 285 -3.14 5.86 24.72
N THR A 286 -2.57 6.75 25.53
CA THR A 286 -1.11 6.90 25.62
C THR A 286 -0.43 5.63 26.11
N ASN A 287 0.66 5.24 25.43
CA ASN A 287 1.45 4.05 25.73
C ASN A 287 1.81 3.94 27.21
N SER A 288 1.59 2.75 27.77
CA SER A 288 2.01 2.45 29.14
C SER A 288 3.53 2.54 29.29
N THR A 289 3.99 3.25 30.32
CA THR A 289 5.42 3.34 30.65
C THR A 289 5.94 2.13 31.42
N ASN A 290 5.07 1.20 31.83
CA ASN A 290 5.45 -0.01 32.54
C ASN A 290 6.03 -1.03 31.58
N ARG A 291 7.36 -1.20 31.59
CA ARG A 291 8.08 -2.07 30.67
C ARG A 291 8.23 -3.48 31.23
N HIS A 292 8.25 -4.47 30.34
CA HIS A 292 8.69 -5.80 30.67
C HIS A 292 10.22 -5.82 30.79
N ASN A 293 10.73 -6.37 31.90
CA ASN A 293 12.15 -6.57 32.14
C ASN A 293 12.64 -7.91 31.57
#